data_AF-A0A2V8PZ23-F1
#
_entry.id   AF-A0A2V8PZ23-F1
#
_cell.length_a   1.000
_cell.length_b   1.000
_cell.length_c   1.000
_cell.angle_alpha   90.00
_cell.angle_beta   90.00
_cell.angle_gamma   90.00
#
_symmetry.space_group_name_H-M   'P 1'
#
loop_
_entity.id
_entity.type
_entity.pdbx_description
1 polymer ?
#
loop_
_entity_poly.entity_id
_entity_poly.type
_entity_poly.pdbx_seq_one_letter_code
_entity_poly.pdbx_strand_id
1 'polypeptide(L)'
;MKTDQQSEPAVFLQTVSGAVSDLKTRLQYDYERAYPDLAEIIHIVLDEEEAKAWDLSLFPHLLLPDLVEAHVEKLNLQPAETRHEDVFAPHRFNHQRAYEPAMALCG
;
A
#
# COMPACT_ATOMS: atom_id res chain seq x y z
N MET A 1 -4.26 -36.19 -1.03
CA MET A 1 -3.47 -35.04 -1.49
C MET A 1 -2.96 -34.32 -0.26
N LYS A 2 -1.66 -34.03 -0.18
CA LYS A 2 -1.07 -33.20 0.89
C LYS A 2 -0.82 -31.84 0.25
N THR A 3 -1.56 -30.83 0.66
CA THR A 3 -1.37 -29.45 0.22
C THR A 3 -0.12 -28.90 0.87
N ASP A 4 0.87 -28.61 0.03
CA ASP A 4 2.08 -27.86 0.35
C ASP A 4 1.66 -26.39 0.58
N GLN A 5 1.23 -26.05 1.80
CA GLN A 5 0.73 -24.72 2.16
C GLN A 5 1.70 -23.93 3.05
N GLN A 6 2.94 -24.39 3.21
CA GLN A 6 3.83 -23.85 4.24
C GLN A 6 4.62 -22.59 3.82
N SER A 7 4.64 -22.23 2.54
CA SER A 7 5.49 -21.11 2.03
C SER A 7 4.72 -19.84 1.66
N GLU A 8 3.41 -19.91 1.48
CA GLU A 8 2.59 -18.76 1.04
C GLU A 8 2.51 -17.58 2.02
N PRO A 9 2.39 -17.76 3.36
CA PRO A 9 2.25 -16.62 4.26
C PRO A 9 3.52 -15.78 4.36
N ALA A 10 4.69 -16.38 4.18
CA ALA A 10 5.97 -15.68 4.24
C ALA A 10 6.23 -14.78 3.01
N VAL A 11 5.78 -15.21 1.82
CA VAL A 11 5.89 -14.41 0.60
C VAL A 11 4.88 -13.26 0.63
N PHE A 12 3.65 -13.54 1.07
CA PHE A 12 2.61 -12.53 1.23
C PHE A 12 3.05 -11.38 2.14
N LEU A 13 3.56 -11.68 3.34
CA LEU A 13 4.03 -10.65 4.28
C LEU A 13 5.22 -9.86 3.74
N GLN A 14 6.11 -10.50 2.97
CA GLN A 14 7.21 -9.80 2.30
C GLN A 14 6.72 -8.81 1.24
N THR A 15 5.74 -9.23 0.42
CA THR A 15 5.14 -8.33 -0.59
C THR A 15 4.44 -7.15 0.08
N VAL A 16 3.68 -7.39 1.16
CA VAL A 16 3.02 -6.32 1.92
C VAL A 16 4.05 -5.37 2.55
N SER A 17 5.10 -5.90 3.16
CA SER A 17 6.17 -5.08 3.75
C SER A 17 6.88 -4.20 2.71
N GLY A 18 7.11 -4.71 1.49
CA GLY A 18 7.62 -3.92 0.37
C GLY A 18 6.67 -2.78 -0.02
N ALA A 19 5.38 -3.10 -0.17
CA ALA A 19 4.36 -2.10 -0.51
C ALA A 19 4.24 -0.99 0.55
N VAL A 20 4.34 -1.33 1.84
CA VAL A 20 4.34 -0.36 2.95
C VAL A 20 5.56 0.54 2.89
N SER A 21 6.74 -0.04 2.64
CA SER A 21 7.99 0.71 2.54
C SER A 21 7.93 1.74 1.40
N ASP A 22 7.49 1.30 0.22
CA ASP A 22 7.32 2.18 -0.94
C ASP A 22 6.29 3.29 -0.68
N LEU A 23 5.17 2.94 -0.05
CA LEU A 23 4.13 3.90 0.32
C LEU A 23 4.66 4.95 1.31
N LYS A 24 5.40 4.52 2.33
CA LYS A 24 5.96 5.40 3.35
C LYS A 24 6.97 6.38 2.77
N THR A 25 7.86 5.92 1.88
CA THR A 25 8.79 6.82 1.17
C THR A 25 8.06 7.89 0.36
N ARG A 26 6.94 7.55 -0.30
CA ARG A 26 6.12 8.52 -1.03
C ARG A 26 5.48 9.54 -0.09
N LEU A 27 4.84 9.07 0.98
CA LEU A 27 4.21 9.95 1.98
C LEU A 27 5.24 10.89 2.60
N GLN A 28 6.41 10.38 2.98
CA GLN A 28 7.52 11.18 3.50
C GLN A 28 7.92 12.29 2.54
N TYR A 29 8.15 11.97 1.27
CA TYR A 29 8.48 12.97 0.25
C TYR A 29 7.40 14.05 0.11
N ASP A 30 6.13 13.65 0.04
CA ASP A 30 5.02 14.57 -0.15
C ASP A 30 4.85 15.52 1.05
N TYR A 31 4.95 14.99 2.27
CA TYR A 31 4.81 15.78 3.49
C TYR A 31 6.04 16.64 3.81
N GLU A 32 7.26 16.15 3.57
CA GLU A 32 8.47 16.97 3.72
C GLU A 32 8.49 18.11 2.70
N ARG A 33 7.98 17.87 1.49
CA ARG A 33 7.83 18.92 0.47
C ARG A 33 6.79 19.96 0.87
N ALA A 34 5.71 19.56 1.53
CA ALA A 34 4.68 20.46 2.03
C ALA A 34 5.14 21.23 3.29
N TYR A 35 5.89 20.57 4.16
CA TYR A 35 6.32 21.08 5.46
C TYR A 35 7.81 20.81 5.71
N PRO A 36 8.72 21.52 5.02
CA PRO A 36 10.16 21.29 5.13
C PRO A 36 10.69 21.52 6.55
N ASP A 37 10.08 22.46 7.28
CA ASP A 37 10.45 22.78 8.66
C ASP A 37 10.01 21.70 9.67
N LEU A 38 9.16 20.75 9.25
CA LEU A 38 8.58 19.71 10.10
C LEU A 38 9.06 18.30 9.71
N ALA A 39 10.11 18.16 8.88
CA ALA A 39 10.57 16.88 8.37
C ALA A 39 10.79 15.82 9.47
N GLU A 40 11.37 16.21 10.61
CA GLU A 40 11.59 15.32 11.75
C GLU A 40 10.26 14.85 12.38
N ILE A 41 9.29 15.75 12.51
CA ILE A 41 7.96 15.41 13.02
C ILE A 41 7.23 14.48 12.03
N ILE A 42 7.34 14.75 10.73
CA ILE A 42 6.76 13.90 9.69
C ILE A 42 7.35 12.48 9.73
N HIS A 43 8.66 12.32 9.94
CA HIS A 43 9.27 10.99 10.11
C HIS A 43 8.67 10.25 11.30
N ILE A 44 8.57 10.93 12.45
CA ILE A 44 8.03 10.33 13.68
C ILE A 44 6.57 9.90 13.47
N VAL A 45 5.74 10.78 12.90
CA VAL A 45 4.33 10.48 12.62
C VAL A 45 4.19 9.29 11.68
N LEU A 46 5.01 9.21 10.64
CA LEU A 46 4.99 8.09 9.70
C LEU A 46 5.42 6.77 10.34
N ASP A 47 6.43 6.78 11.21
CA ASP A 47 6.86 5.60 11.98
C ASP A 47 5.77 5.12 12.94
N GLU A 48 5.17 6.05 13.68
CA GLU A 48 4.11 5.75 14.66
C GLU A 48 2.87 5.17 13.99
N GLU A 49 2.38 5.82 12.93
CA GLU A 49 1.18 5.37 12.24
C GLU A 49 1.43 4.10 11.42
N GLU A 50 2.66 3.83 10.95
CA GLU A 50 3.02 2.53 10.36
C GLU A 50 2.88 1.41 11.39
N ALA A 51 3.49 1.55 12.57
CA ALA A 51 3.42 0.54 13.62
C ALA A 51 1.96 0.24 14.00
N LYS A 52 1.14 1.30 14.10
CA LYS A 52 -0.28 1.18 14.38
C LYS A 52 -1.07 0.54 13.23
N ALA A 53 -0.72 0.81 11.98
CA ALA A 53 -1.35 0.15 10.83
C ALA A 53 -1.09 -1.37 10.85
N TRP A 54 0.14 -1.79 11.23
CA TRP A 54 0.49 -3.20 11.41
C TRP A 54 -0.27 -3.86 12.57
N ASP A 55 -0.50 -3.14 13.65
CA ASP A 55 -1.28 -3.65 14.79
C ASP A 55 -2.78 -3.82 14.45
N LEU A 56 -3.31 -2.97 13.58
CA LEU A 56 -4.74 -2.96 13.21
C LEU A 56 -5.08 -3.91 12.07
N SER A 57 -4.15 -4.22 11.17
CA SER A 57 -4.43 -5.00 9.96
C SER A 57 -3.21 -5.73 9.41
N LEU A 58 -3.45 -6.87 8.76
CA LEU A 58 -2.45 -7.55 7.91
C LEU A 58 -2.20 -6.80 6.58
N PHE A 59 -2.98 -5.76 6.30
CA PHE A 59 -2.88 -4.88 5.13
C PHE A 59 -2.64 -3.42 5.58
N PRO A 60 -1.53 -3.13 6.27
CA PRO A 60 -1.20 -1.80 6.77
C PRO A 60 -1.20 -0.72 5.69
N HIS A 61 -0.79 -1.04 4.45
CA HIS A 61 -0.75 -0.09 3.32
C HIS A 61 -2.13 0.47 2.93
N LEU A 62 -3.23 -0.18 3.33
CA LEU A 62 -4.58 0.33 3.09
C LEU A 62 -5.03 1.32 4.17
N LEU A 63 -4.47 1.24 5.38
CA LEU A 63 -4.84 2.07 6.52
C LEU A 63 -3.86 3.21 6.75
N LEU A 64 -2.60 3.02 6.39
CA LEU A 64 -1.52 3.96 6.65
C LEU A 64 -1.80 5.39 6.13
N PRO A 65 -2.30 5.60 4.89
CA PRO A 65 -2.59 6.94 4.40
C PRO A 65 -3.61 7.67 5.27
N ASP A 66 -4.74 7.02 5.55
CA ASP A 66 -5.83 7.57 6.36
C ASP A 66 -5.38 7.89 7.79
N LEU A 67 -4.56 7.00 8.37
CA LEU A 67 -4.00 7.16 9.71
C LEU A 67 -3.04 8.36 9.79
N VAL A 68 -2.19 8.54 8.78
CA VAL A 68 -1.28 9.67 8.67
C VAL A 68 -2.05 10.97 8.47
N GLU A 69 -3.04 11.00 7.58
CA GLU A 69 -3.90 12.17 7.38
C GLU A 69 -4.59 12.58 8.68
N ALA A 70 -5.20 11.63 9.39
CA ALA A 70 -5.85 11.89 10.66
C ALA A 70 -4.87 12.36 11.75
N HIS A 71 -3.60 11.95 11.70
CA HIS A 71 -2.57 12.44 12.63
C HIS A 71 -2.13 13.86 12.25
N VAL A 72 -1.89 14.12 10.98
CA VAL A 72 -1.52 15.44 10.44
C VAL A 72 -2.61 16.48 10.76
N GLU A 73 -3.88 16.13 10.62
CA GLU A 73 -5.00 17.00 11.02
C GLU A 73 -4.97 17.35 12.52
N LYS A 74 -4.60 16.41 13.39
CA LYS A 74 -4.43 16.67 14.84
C LYS A 74 -3.28 17.63 15.12
N LEU A 75 -2.27 17.67 14.26
CA LEU A 75 -1.19 18.65 14.34
C LEU A 75 -1.60 20.03 13.80
N ASN A 76 -2.87 20.23 13.42
CA ASN A 76 -3.41 21.43 12.76
C ASN A 76 -2.73 21.74 11.42
N LEU A 77 -2.18 20.71 10.78
CA LEU A 77 -1.61 20.80 9.44
C LEU A 77 -2.66 20.38 8.41
N GLN A 78 -2.56 20.92 7.21
CA GLN A 78 -3.36 20.43 6.08
C GLN A 78 -2.74 19.12 5.57
N PRO A 79 -3.56 18.12 5.20
CA PRO A 79 -3.09 16.98 4.42
C PRO A 79 -2.31 17.49 3.20
N ALA A 80 -1.14 16.93 2.96
CA ALA A 80 -0.44 17.21 1.71
C ALA A 80 -1.33 16.66 0.57
N GLU A 81 -1.31 17.30 -0.60
CA GLU A 81 -1.80 16.65 -1.81
C GLU A 81 -0.87 15.48 -2.12
N THR A 82 -1.02 14.39 -1.39
CA THR A 82 -0.33 13.16 -1.75
C THR A 82 -1.02 12.69 -3.02
N ARG A 83 -0.23 12.46 -4.06
CA ARG A 83 -0.76 11.77 -5.23
C ARG A 83 -0.94 10.34 -4.77
N HIS A 84 -2.07 10.07 -4.11
CA HIS A 84 -2.62 8.73 -4.03
C HIS A 84 -2.87 8.36 -5.49
N GLU A 85 -1.83 7.88 -6.18
CA GLU A 85 -1.97 7.11 -7.39
C GLU A 85 -2.95 6.04 -6.98
N ASP A 86 -4.19 6.25 -7.40
CA ASP A 86 -5.38 5.51 -7.03
C ASP A 86 -4.96 4.05 -6.83
N VAL A 87 -4.74 3.66 -5.58
CA VAL A 87 -4.21 2.32 -5.24
C VAL A 87 -5.27 1.27 -5.63
N PHE A 88 -6.48 1.76 -5.90
CA PHE A 88 -7.63 1.06 -6.46
C PHE A 88 -7.87 1.33 -7.94
N ALA A 89 -7.11 2.20 -8.62
CA ALA A 89 -7.15 2.25 -10.07
C ALA A 89 -6.77 0.86 -10.54
N PRO A 90 -7.65 0.20 -11.34
CA PRO A 90 -7.39 -1.15 -11.77
C PRO A 90 -6.05 -1.11 -12.48
N HIS A 91 -5.03 -1.75 -11.89
CA HIS A 91 -3.88 -2.19 -12.66
C HIS A 91 -4.49 -2.87 -13.85
N ARG A 92 -4.32 -2.25 -15.02
CA ARG A 92 -4.91 -2.70 -16.26
C ARG A 92 -4.29 -4.06 -16.49
N PHE A 93 -4.94 -5.12 -15.98
CA PHE A 93 -4.56 -6.50 -16.17
C PHE A 93 -4.41 -6.61 -17.66
N ASN A 94 -3.16 -6.69 -18.12
CA ASN A 94 -2.88 -6.83 -19.52
C ASN A 94 -3.58 -8.13 -19.90
N HIS A 95 -4.69 -7.97 -20.62
CA HIS A 95 -5.52 -9.04 -21.12
C HIS A 95 -4.66 -9.72 -22.19
N GLN A 96 -3.70 -10.54 -21.76
CA GLN A 96 -2.98 -11.44 -22.64
C GLN A 96 -3.98 -12.48 -23.11
N ARG A 97 -4.56 -12.11 -24.25
CA ARG A 97 -5.43 -12.87 -25.13
C ARG A 97 -4.82 -14.25 -25.37
N ALA A 98 -5.46 -15.30 -24.85
CA ALA A 98 -5.48 -16.65 -25.43
C ALA A 98 -6.49 -17.53 -24.67
N TYR A 99 -7.78 -17.16 -24.69
CA TYR A 99 -8.83 -18.17 -24.56
C TYR A 99 -9.11 -18.68 -25.98
N GLU A 100 -8.53 -19.82 -26.33
CA GLU A 100 -8.94 -20.63 -27.49
C GLU A 100 -9.99 -21.64 -26.99
N PRO A 101 -11.28 -21.45 -27.28
CA PRO A 101 -12.26 -22.50 -27.05
C PRO A 101 -12.05 -23.58 -28.11
N ALA A 102 -11.47 -24.71 -27.73
CA ALA A 102 -11.45 -25.92 -28.55
C ALA A 102 -12.87 -26.51 -28.60
N MET A 103 -13.72 -25.94 -29.46
CA MET A 103 -15.01 -26.51 -29.82
C MET A 103 -14.93 -26.97 -31.28
N ALA A 104 -15.49 -28.17 -31.53
CA ALA A 104 -15.72 -28.81 -32.83
C ALA A 104 -14.62 -29.77 -33.35
N LEU A 105 -14.59 -30.98 -32.79
CA LEU A 105 -14.41 -32.21 -33.57
C LEU A 105 -15.47 -33.23 -33.15
N CYS A 106 -16.66 -33.11 -33.74
CA CYS A 106 -17.56 -34.24 -33.95
C CYS A 106 -17.79 -34.35 -35.46
N GLY A 107 -17.10 -35.29 -36.08
CA GLY A 107 -17.43 -35.86 -37.38
C GLY A 107 -17.75 -37.33 -37.19
#